data_AF-A0A6A4NFE7-F1
#
_entry.id   AF-A0A6A4NFE7-F1
#
_cell.length_a   1.000
_cell.length_b   1.000
_cell.length_c   1.000
_cell.angle_alpha   90.00
_cell.angle_beta   90.00
_cell.angle_gamma   90.00
#
_symmetry.space_group_name_H-M   'P 1'
#
loop_
_entity.id
_entity.type
_entity.pdbx_description
1 polymer ?
#
loop_
_entity_poly.entity_id
_entity_poly.type
_entity_poly.pdbx_seq_one_letter_code
_entity_poly.pdbx_strand_id
1 'polypeptide(L)'
;MLLLAGDLSYANKIQQLWDTFGLLIEPYASQRPWMVTTGDHDVEKIILIHRRSFTAYNTRWLMPFDESGSNSNQYYSFYKAGVHITMLGSYTDFDSNSDQYKWLQADLQKVDRNVTPWVVVIIHAPWYNSNTAHQVDYESIYAKADLEDLIYQNHVDLVISAHTHAYERFVSILL
;
A
#
# COMPACT_ATOMS: atom_id res chain seq x y z
N MET A 1 -2.92 2.29 16.29
CA MET A 1 -2.83 1.73 14.94
C MET A 1 -1.47 2.09 14.37
N LEU A 2 -0.86 1.19 13.62
CA LEU A 2 0.35 1.44 12.82
C LEU A 2 0.02 1.23 11.35
N LEU A 3 0.59 2.07 10.49
CA LEU A 3 0.46 1.98 9.03
C LEU A 3 1.85 1.68 8.46
N LEU A 4 1.98 0.60 7.70
CA LEU A 4 3.25 0.15 7.11
C LEU A 4 3.08 0.01 5.60
N ALA A 5 3.89 0.74 4.85
CA ALA A 5 3.81 0.81 3.40
C ALA A 5 4.71 -0.22 2.73
N GLY A 6 4.51 -1.52 3.00
CA GLY A 6 5.29 -2.60 2.38
C GLY A 6 6.67 -2.85 3.00
N ASP A 7 7.40 -3.78 2.39
CA ASP A 7 8.75 -4.20 2.79
C ASP A 7 8.82 -4.69 4.24
N LEU A 8 8.00 -5.71 4.54
CA LEU A 8 7.70 -6.05 5.92
C LEU A 8 8.87 -6.77 6.61
N SER A 9 9.20 -7.97 6.14
CA SER A 9 10.17 -8.84 6.84
C SER A 9 11.53 -8.91 6.15
N TYR A 10 11.64 -8.44 4.91
CA TYR A 10 12.78 -8.69 4.04
C TYR A 10 13.16 -10.19 3.94
N ALA A 11 12.18 -11.09 4.14
CA ALA A 11 12.43 -12.53 4.14
C ALA A 11 13.04 -13.03 2.83
N ASN A 12 12.67 -12.42 1.69
CA ASN A 12 13.30 -12.66 0.40
C ASN A 12 13.46 -14.14 0.08
N LYS A 13 12.38 -14.91 0.28
CA LYS A 13 12.26 -16.36 0.08
C LYS A 13 12.83 -17.23 1.22
N ILE A 14 13.54 -16.66 2.20
CA ILE A 14 13.95 -17.33 3.44
C ILE A 14 12.79 -17.28 4.44
N GLN A 15 11.84 -18.22 4.33
CA GLN A 15 10.54 -18.14 5.02
C GLN A 15 10.61 -18.04 6.54
N GLN A 16 11.67 -18.57 7.17
CA GLN A 16 11.86 -18.47 8.62
C GLN A 16 12.00 -17.02 9.11
N LEU A 17 12.42 -16.09 8.23
CA LEU A 17 12.54 -14.68 8.59
C LEU A 17 11.17 -14.02 8.80
N TRP A 18 10.09 -14.54 8.21
CA TRP A 18 8.74 -14.08 8.55
C TRP A 18 8.36 -14.40 9.99
N ASP A 19 8.77 -15.58 10.49
CA ASP A 19 8.50 -15.97 11.88
C ASP A 19 9.35 -15.14 12.85
N THR A 20 10.63 -14.93 12.52
CA THR A 20 11.51 -14.03 13.28
C THR A 20 10.94 -12.61 13.33
N PHE A 21 10.46 -12.09 12.20
CA PHE A 21 9.83 -10.77 12.14
C PHE A 21 8.55 -10.72 12.98
N GLY A 22 7.68 -11.73 12.89
CA GLY A 22 6.47 -11.84 13.70
C GLY A 22 6.76 -11.83 15.20
N LEU A 23 7.75 -12.60 15.66
CA LEU A 23 8.19 -12.62 17.05
C LEU A 23 8.78 -11.27 17.48
N LEU A 24 9.54 -10.61 16.61
CA LEU A 24 10.10 -9.29 16.90
C LEU A 24 9.01 -8.24 17.13
N ILE A 25 7.95 -8.24 16.31
CA ILE A 25 6.89 -7.23 16.39
C ILE A 25 5.75 -7.60 17.34
N GLU A 26 5.66 -8.85 17.80
CA GLU A 26 4.55 -9.36 18.63
C GLU A 26 4.20 -8.45 19.82
N PRO A 27 5.16 -7.93 20.63
CA PRO A 27 4.82 -7.07 21.75
C PRO A 27 4.08 -5.79 21.33
N TYR A 28 4.26 -5.34 20.09
CA TYR A 28 3.62 -4.15 19.53
C TYR A 28 2.39 -4.47 18.68
N ALA A 29 2.39 -5.59 17.97
CA ALA A 29 1.29 -6.02 17.09
C ALA A 29 0.12 -6.63 17.85
N SER A 30 0.37 -7.24 19.01
CA SER A 30 -0.68 -7.76 19.90
C SER A 30 -1.52 -6.66 20.58
N GLN A 31 -1.00 -5.43 20.69
CA GLN A 31 -1.64 -4.36 21.45
C GLN A 31 -2.40 -3.34 20.59
N ARG A 32 -2.15 -3.29 19.29
CA ARG A 32 -2.78 -2.34 18.37
C ARG A 32 -2.82 -2.92 16.96
N PRO A 33 -3.84 -2.57 16.14
CA PRO A 33 -3.86 -2.98 14.74
C PRO A 33 -2.67 -2.46 13.95
N TRP A 34 -2.13 -3.32 13.10
CA TRP A 34 -1.14 -2.98 12.08
C TRP A 34 -1.83 -3.13 10.72
N MET A 35 -1.87 -2.04 9.96
CA MET A 35 -2.43 -1.99 8.62
C MET A 35 -1.25 -1.92 7.66
N VAL A 36 -1.14 -2.90 6.78
CA VAL A 36 0.02 -3.10 5.91
C VAL A 36 -0.42 -3.16 4.45
N THR A 37 0.39 -2.63 3.55
CA THR A 37 0.37 -3.02 2.13
C THR A 37 1.67 -3.76 1.80
N THR A 38 1.88 -4.13 0.54
CA THR A 38 3.03 -4.91 0.05
C THR A 38 4.08 -4.03 -0.62
N GLY A 39 5.35 -4.35 -0.39
CA GLY A 39 6.52 -3.87 -1.13
C GLY A 39 7.05 -4.91 -2.13
N ASP A 40 8.16 -4.59 -2.83
CA ASP A 40 8.78 -5.52 -3.78
C ASP A 40 9.34 -6.75 -3.06
N HIS A 41 9.83 -6.56 -1.83
CA HIS A 41 10.33 -7.66 -1.01
C HIS A 41 9.25 -8.63 -0.55
N ASP A 42 7.96 -8.28 -0.65
CA ASP A 42 6.82 -9.13 -0.28
C ASP A 42 6.28 -9.96 -1.46
N VAL A 43 6.74 -9.70 -2.70
CA VAL A 43 6.25 -10.37 -3.93
C VAL A 43 6.53 -11.88 -3.91
N GLU A 44 7.68 -12.29 -3.36
CA GLU A 44 8.13 -13.67 -3.14
C GLU A 44 7.44 -14.76 -3.98
N LYS A 45 7.97 -15.02 -5.19
CA LYS A 45 7.55 -16.16 -6.03
C LYS A 45 8.54 -17.32 -5.92
N ILE A 46 8.15 -18.40 -5.23
CA ILE A 46 8.96 -19.61 -5.05
C ILE A 46 8.38 -20.73 -5.93
N ILE A 47 8.83 -20.80 -7.19
CA ILE A 47 8.19 -21.61 -8.26
C ILE A 47 7.89 -23.07 -7.87
N LEU A 48 8.75 -23.70 -7.08
CA LEU A 48 8.60 -25.11 -6.67
C LEU A 48 7.72 -25.32 -5.43
N ILE A 49 7.41 -24.27 -4.67
CA ILE A 49 6.72 -24.37 -3.36
C ILE A 49 5.42 -23.54 -3.37
N HIS A 50 5.52 -22.27 -3.78
CA HIS A 50 4.41 -21.32 -3.88
C HIS A 50 4.49 -20.55 -5.20
N ARG A 51 3.69 -20.99 -6.19
CA ARG A 51 3.69 -20.41 -7.54
C ARG A 51 3.03 -19.04 -7.65
N ARG A 52 2.28 -18.63 -6.62
CA ARG A 52 1.59 -17.34 -6.54
C ARG A 52 2.46 -16.34 -5.78
N SER A 53 2.58 -15.13 -6.30
CA SER A 53 3.21 -14.02 -5.58
C SER A 53 2.43 -13.70 -4.29
N PHE A 54 3.10 -13.05 -3.34
CA PHE A 54 2.52 -12.58 -2.06
C PHE A 54 1.94 -13.69 -1.18
N THR A 55 2.33 -14.95 -1.36
CA THR A 55 1.75 -16.07 -0.58
C THR A 55 1.98 -15.88 0.92
N ALA A 56 3.20 -15.53 1.33
CA ALA A 56 3.52 -15.31 2.75
C ALA A 56 2.75 -14.12 3.33
N TYR A 57 2.72 -13.00 2.62
CA TYR A 57 1.93 -11.82 2.98
C TYR A 57 0.45 -12.17 3.19
N ASN A 58 -0.19 -12.78 2.17
CA ASN A 58 -1.61 -13.13 2.21
C ASN A 58 -1.98 -14.14 3.29
N THR A 59 -1.01 -14.97 3.72
CA THR A 59 -1.24 -15.97 4.77
C THR A 59 -1.10 -15.37 6.18
N ARG A 60 -0.25 -14.35 6.35
CA ARG A 60 0.14 -13.81 7.65
C ARG A 60 -0.59 -12.52 8.03
N TRP A 61 -1.03 -11.76 7.04
CA TRP A 61 -1.69 -10.47 7.22
C TRP A 61 -3.12 -10.52 6.71
N LEU A 62 -4.07 -10.22 7.60
CA LEU A 62 -5.49 -10.17 7.28
C LEU A 62 -5.95 -8.71 7.26
N MET A 63 -5.95 -8.10 6.07
CA MET A 63 -6.42 -6.73 5.89
C MET A 63 -7.91 -6.71 5.53
N PRO A 64 -8.63 -5.61 5.80
CA PRO A 64 -10.08 -5.53 5.59
C PRO A 64 -10.45 -5.28 4.11
N PHE A 65 -9.88 -6.08 3.20
CA PHE A 65 -10.08 -5.87 1.76
C PHE A 65 -11.51 -6.20 1.34
N ASP A 66 -12.09 -7.28 1.84
CA ASP A 66 -13.47 -7.67 1.58
C ASP A 66 -14.45 -6.60 2.09
N GLU A 67 -14.23 -6.08 3.30
CA GLU A 67 -15.06 -5.02 3.90
C GLU A 67 -14.99 -3.70 3.12
N SER A 68 -13.84 -3.41 2.49
CA SER A 68 -13.67 -2.27 1.58
C SER A 68 -14.20 -2.50 0.17
N GLY A 69 -14.72 -3.70 -0.12
CA GLY A 69 -15.18 -4.10 -1.46
C GLY A 69 -14.06 -4.28 -2.49
N SER A 70 -12.81 -4.46 -2.03
CA SER A 70 -11.69 -4.89 -2.85
C SER A 70 -11.71 -6.41 -3.00
N ASN A 71 -11.09 -6.93 -4.06
CA ASN A 71 -10.90 -8.38 -4.26
C ASN A 71 -9.50 -8.86 -3.87
N SER A 72 -8.68 -8.00 -3.25
CA SER A 72 -7.26 -8.25 -3.02
C SER A 72 -6.80 -7.67 -1.69
N ASN A 73 -6.08 -8.49 -0.92
CA ASN A 73 -5.43 -8.08 0.33
C ASN A 73 -4.26 -7.08 0.12
N GLN A 74 -3.89 -6.78 -1.13
CA GLN A 74 -2.84 -5.82 -1.49
C GLN A 74 -3.35 -4.38 -1.52
N TYR A 75 -4.65 -4.16 -1.74
CA TYR A 75 -5.24 -2.83 -1.80
C TYR A 75 -6.64 -2.83 -1.19
N TYR A 76 -6.87 -1.90 -0.28
CA TYR A 76 -8.08 -1.84 0.53
C TYR A 76 -8.19 -0.49 1.20
N SER A 77 -9.36 -0.17 1.76
CA SER A 77 -9.58 1.07 2.49
C SER A 77 -10.24 0.83 3.84
N PHE A 78 -10.14 1.80 4.74
CA PHE A 78 -10.85 1.76 6.02
C PHE A 78 -10.99 3.16 6.60
N TYR A 79 -11.99 3.30 7.48
CA TYR A 79 -12.24 4.52 8.22
C TYR A 79 -11.63 4.47 9.62
N LYS A 80 -10.95 5.55 10.02
CA LYS A 80 -10.58 5.74 11.42
C LYS A 80 -10.57 7.22 11.79
N ALA A 81 -11.36 7.58 12.81
CA ALA A 81 -11.28 8.88 13.51
C ALA A 81 -11.31 10.10 12.56
N GLY A 82 -12.25 10.13 11.61
CA GLY A 82 -12.39 11.23 10.65
C GLY A 82 -11.46 11.15 9.43
N VAL A 83 -10.72 10.05 9.27
CA VAL A 83 -9.82 9.81 8.14
C VAL A 83 -10.28 8.60 7.35
N HIS A 84 -10.45 8.77 6.04
CA HIS A 84 -10.53 7.68 5.08
C HIS A 84 -9.11 7.33 4.64
N ILE A 85 -8.67 6.11 4.92
CA ILE A 85 -7.32 5.65 4.61
C ILE A 85 -7.42 4.60 3.51
N THR A 86 -6.74 4.85 2.40
CA THR A 86 -6.66 3.96 1.25
C THR A 86 -5.24 3.40 1.15
N MET A 87 -5.12 2.08 1.15
CA MET A 87 -3.86 1.35 0.98
C MET A 87 -3.82 0.82 -0.46
N LEU A 88 -2.77 1.15 -1.21
CA LEU A 88 -2.59 0.72 -2.59
C LEU A 88 -1.45 -0.30 -2.70
N GLY A 89 -1.59 -1.22 -3.65
CA GLY A 89 -0.57 -2.18 -4.02
C GLY A 89 0.24 -1.66 -5.21
N SER A 90 1.53 -1.40 -4.99
CA SER A 90 2.44 -0.95 -6.06
C SER A 90 2.79 -2.06 -7.06
N TYR A 91 2.77 -3.32 -6.61
CA TYR A 91 3.24 -4.49 -7.39
C TYR A 91 2.09 -5.40 -7.84
N THR A 92 0.93 -4.81 -8.06
CA THR A 92 -0.24 -5.40 -8.73
C THR A 92 -0.59 -4.52 -9.92
N ASP A 93 -1.39 -5.03 -10.86
CA ASP A 93 -1.89 -4.24 -11.98
C ASP A 93 -2.59 -2.97 -11.46
N PHE A 94 -2.23 -1.82 -12.01
CA PHE A 94 -2.74 -0.49 -11.61
C PHE A 94 -3.26 0.34 -12.78
N ASP A 95 -3.16 -0.16 -14.01
CA ASP A 95 -3.66 0.55 -15.18
C ASP A 95 -5.19 0.72 -15.15
N SER A 96 -5.72 1.60 -15.99
CA SER A 96 -7.16 1.92 -16.03
C SER A 96 -8.11 0.73 -16.22
N ASN A 97 -7.63 -0.41 -16.74
CA ASN A 97 -8.41 -1.64 -16.89
C ASN A 97 -8.25 -2.60 -15.71
N SER A 98 -7.31 -2.36 -14.80
CA SER A 98 -7.06 -3.19 -13.62
C SER A 98 -8.23 -3.15 -12.62
N ASP A 99 -8.33 -4.20 -11.81
CA ASP A 99 -9.29 -4.27 -10.71
C ASP A 99 -8.99 -3.21 -9.64
N GLN A 100 -7.71 -2.97 -9.35
CA GLN A 100 -7.28 -1.95 -8.39
C GLN A 100 -7.73 -0.55 -8.81
N TYR A 101 -7.55 -0.17 -10.08
CA TYR A 101 -7.96 1.15 -10.57
C TYR A 101 -9.47 1.36 -10.42
N LYS A 102 -10.26 0.39 -10.88
CA LYS A 102 -11.72 0.47 -10.83
C LYS A 102 -12.23 0.50 -9.39
N TRP A 103 -11.62 -0.31 -8.52
CA TRP A 103 -11.92 -0.30 -7.09
C TRP A 103 -11.58 1.06 -6.48
N LEU A 104 -10.39 1.61 -6.73
CA LEU A 104 -9.95 2.90 -6.19
C LEU A 104 -10.89 4.03 -6.62
N GLN A 105 -11.30 4.04 -7.88
CA GLN A 105 -12.26 5.01 -8.39
C GLN A 105 -13.59 4.93 -7.62
N ALA A 106 -14.10 3.71 -7.40
CA ALA A 106 -15.34 3.50 -6.67
C ALA A 106 -15.20 3.78 -5.16
N ASP A 107 -14.04 3.53 -4.56
CA ASP A 107 -13.73 3.81 -3.15
C ASP A 107 -13.73 5.32 -2.88
N LEU A 108 -12.97 6.09 -3.66
CA LEU A 108 -12.83 7.54 -3.47
C LEU A 108 -14.14 8.29 -3.74
N GLN A 109 -14.94 7.84 -4.71
CA GLN A 109 -16.26 8.43 -4.98
C GLN A 109 -17.27 8.27 -3.84
N LYS A 110 -17.06 7.30 -2.93
CA LYS A 110 -17.95 7.07 -1.78
C LYS A 110 -17.61 7.93 -0.57
N VAL A 111 -16.48 8.64 -0.58
CA VAL A 111 -16.02 9.43 0.55
C VAL A 111 -16.95 10.62 0.79
N ASP A 112 -17.66 10.62 1.92
CA ASP A 112 -18.36 11.80 2.42
C ASP A 112 -17.42 12.63 3.31
N ARG A 113 -16.95 13.77 2.80
CA ARG A 113 -16.01 14.63 3.53
C ARG A 113 -16.60 15.34 4.74
N ASN A 114 -17.91 15.31 4.95
CA ASN A 114 -18.50 15.76 6.21
C ASN A 114 -18.29 14.73 7.34
N VAL A 115 -18.07 13.46 6.99
CA VAL A 115 -17.81 12.35 7.93
C VAL A 115 -16.31 12.05 8.02
N THR A 116 -15.64 12.03 6.87
CA THR A 116 -14.20 11.81 6.69
C THR A 116 -13.56 13.00 5.98
N PRO A 117 -13.32 14.12 6.68
CA PRO A 117 -12.73 15.30 6.06
C PRO A 117 -11.36 15.03 5.45
N TRP A 118 -10.60 14.09 6.02
CA TRP A 118 -9.26 13.73 5.57
C TRP A 118 -9.27 12.43 4.76
N VAL A 119 -8.59 12.45 3.61
CA VAL A 119 -8.30 11.27 2.80
C VAL A 119 -6.79 11.10 2.67
N VAL A 120 -6.30 9.93 3.08
CA VAL A 120 -4.88 9.59 3.07
C VAL A 120 -4.69 8.36 2.20
N VAL A 121 -3.76 8.44 1.25
CA VAL A 121 -3.31 7.29 0.44
C VAL A 121 -1.96 6.82 0.95
N ILE A 122 -1.81 5.50 1.08
CA ILE A 122 -0.54 4.85 1.41
C ILE A 122 -0.18 3.90 0.28
N ILE A 123 1.04 4.00 -0.22
CA ILE A 123 1.55 3.21 -1.35
C ILE A 123 3.02 2.90 -1.10
N HIS A 124 3.54 1.79 -1.61
CA HIS A 124 4.96 1.46 -1.37
C HIS A 124 5.90 2.28 -2.25
N ALA A 125 5.79 2.15 -3.57
CA ALA A 125 6.65 2.80 -4.55
C ALA A 125 6.35 4.33 -4.63
N PRO A 126 7.35 5.20 -4.41
CA PRO A 126 7.15 6.64 -4.36
C PRO A 126 7.06 7.26 -5.76
N TRP A 127 6.00 8.01 -6.03
CA TRP A 127 5.80 8.74 -7.30
C TRP A 127 6.68 9.97 -7.43
N TYR A 128 7.00 10.58 -6.30
CA TYR A 128 7.89 11.73 -6.19
C TYR A 128 9.02 11.37 -5.23
N ASN A 129 10.25 11.42 -5.74
CA ASN A 129 11.46 11.02 -5.02
C ASN A 129 12.68 11.76 -5.59
N SER A 130 13.42 12.47 -4.75
CA SER A 130 14.62 13.22 -5.16
C SER A 130 15.94 12.47 -4.93
N ASN A 131 15.88 11.27 -4.35
CA ASN A 131 17.03 10.38 -4.18
C ASN A 131 17.38 9.67 -5.48
N THR A 132 18.66 9.32 -5.67
CA THR A 132 19.11 8.55 -6.84
C THR A 132 18.56 7.13 -6.88
N ALA A 133 18.27 6.52 -5.72
CA ALA A 133 17.66 5.21 -5.62
C ALA A 133 16.15 5.29 -5.91
N HIS A 134 15.61 4.32 -6.64
CA HIS A 134 14.17 4.16 -6.90
C HIS A 134 13.49 5.31 -7.66
N GLN A 135 14.29 6.16 -8.32
CA GLN A 135 13.81 7.34 -9.05
C GLN A 135 13.09 7.00 -10.37
N VAL A 136 13.43 5.84 -10.95
CA VAL A 136 12.97 5.42 -12.28
C VAL A 136 12.39 4.01 -12.28
N ASP A 137 11.93 3.56 -11.10
CA ASP A 137 11.26 2.28 -10.96
C ASP A 137 9.96 2.28 -11.77
N TYR A 138 9.63 1.13 -12.37
CA TYR A 138 8.47 0.98 -13.23
C TYR A 138 7.19 1.38 -12.47
N GLU A 139 7.04 0.88 -11.26
CA GLU A 139 5.90 1.14 -10.39
C GLU A 139 5.80 2.62 -10.03
N SER A 140 6.91 3.31 -9.80
CA SER A 140 6.91 4.75 -9.53
C SER A 140 6.46 5.58 -10.72
N ILE A 141 6.96 5.27 -11.93
CA ILE A 141 6.65 6.05 -13.15
C ILE A 141 5.23 5.77 -13.62
N TYR A 142 4.87 4.50 -13.77
CA TYR A 142 3.63 4.12 -14.45
C TYR A 142 2.42 4.14 -13.52
N ALA A 143 2.57 3.78 -12.23
CA ALA A 143 1.45 3.93 -11.30
C ALA A 143 1.14 5.42 -11.07
N LYS A 144 2.14 6.29 -11.06
CA LYS A 144 1.91 7.74 -11.09
C LYS A 144 1.13 8.16 -12.34
N ALA A 145 1.58 7.74 -13.52
CA ALA A 145 0.93 8.10 -14.79
C ALA A 145 -0.54 7.66 -14.85
N ASP A 146 -0.88 6.50 -14.27
CA ASP A 146 -2.24 5.97 -14.30
C ASP A 146 -3.12 6.48 -13.14
N LEU A 147 -2.59 6.58 -11.92
CA LEU A 147 -3.39 6.80 -10.71
C LEU A 147 -3.40 8.25 -10.20
N GLU A 148 -2.43 9.08 -10.59
CA GLU A 148 -2.28 10.42 -10.01
C GLU A 148 -3.48 11.33 -10.28
N ASP A 149 -3.95 11.36 -11.53
CA ASP A 149 -5.13 12.15 -11.90
C ASP A 149 -6.37 11.71 -11.10
N LEU A 150 -6.52 10.40 -10.85
CA LEU A 150 -7.63 9.85 -10.11
C LEU A 150 -7.61 10.32 -8.65
N ILE A 151 -6.47 10.25 -7.97
CA ILE A 151 -6.39 10.69 -6.57
C ILE A 151 -6.46 12.22 -6.45
N TYR A 152 -5.96 12.95 -7.44
CA TYR A 152 -6.02 14.40 -7.49
C TYR A 152 -7.47 14.90 -7.67
N GLN A 153 -8.20 14.34 -8.63
CA GLN A 153 -9.60 14.70 -8.88
C GLN A 153 -10.52 14.39 -7.68
N ASN A 154 -10.13 13.44 -6.83
CA ASN A 154 -10.84 13.11 -5.59
C ASN A 154 -10.28 13.85 -4.36
N HIS A 155 -9.40 14.83 -4.55
CA HIS A 155 -8.85 15.72 -3.52
C HIS A 155 -8.12 14.99 -2.37
N VAL A 156 -7.35 13.94 -2.66
CA VAL A 156 -6.54 13.27 -1.64
C VAL A 156 -5.60 14.27 -0.94
N ASP A 157 -5.63 14.28 0.40
CA ASP A 157 -4.94 15.31 1.21
C ASP A 157 -3.47 14.98 1.47
N LEU A 158 -3.14 13.69 1.57
CA LEU A 158 -1.80 13.21 1.88
C LEU A 158 -1.55 11.86 1.20
N VAL A 159 -0.40 11.76 0.53
CA VAL A 159 0.16 10.49 0.07
C VAL A 159 1.40 10.17 0.91
N ILE A 160 1.44 8.99 1.52
CA ILE A 160 2.61 8.46 2.23
C ILE A 160 3.17 7.32 1.40
N SER A 161 4.47 7.40 1.09
CA SER A 161 5.19 6.35 0.39
C SER A 161 6.45 5.90 1.12
N ALA A 162 6.99 4.76 0.70
CA ALA A 162 8.18 4.15 1.27
C ALA A 162 9.16 3.76 0.15
N HIS A 163 9.68 2.52 0.20
CA HIS A 163 10.69 1.96 -0.73
C HIS A 163 12.07 2.61 -0.63
N THR A 164 12.13 3.93 -0.80
CA THR A 164 13.38 4.69 -0.68
C THR A 164 13.78 4.80 0.79
N HIS A 165 15.00 4.35 1.13
CA HIS A 165 15.53 4.37 2.50
C HIS A 165 16.02 5.76 2.92
N ALA A 166 15.17 6.76 2.74
CA ALA A 166 15.37 8.15 3.12
C ALA A 166 14.03 8.76 3.56
N TYR A 167 14.07 9.93 4.19
CA TYR A 167 12.87 10.70 4.49
C TYR A 167 12.85 11.95 3.59
N GLU A 168 11.74 12.12 2.87
CA GLU A 168 11.46 13.31 2.08
C GLU A 168 10.03 13.81 2.35
N ARG A 169 9.83 15.11 2.19
CA ARG A 169 8.52 15.74 2.25
C ARG A 169 8.45 16.87 1.25
N PHE A 170 7.45 16.82 0.40
CA PHE A 170 7.22 17.83 -0.63
C PHE A 170 6.24 18.89 -0.13
N VAL A 171 6.28 20.06 -0.77
CA VAL A 171 5.14 20.99 -0.75
C VAL A 171 3.97 20.37 -1.54
N SER A 172 2.78 20.99 -1.55
CA SER A 172 1.71 20.53 -2.44
C SER A 172 2.23 20.51 -3.88
N ILE A 173 2.16 19.35 -4.52
CA ILE A 173 2.73 19.13 -5.86
C ILE A 173 1.70 19.37 -6.95
N LEU A 174 0.43 19.19 -6.63
CA LEU A 174 -0.69 19.38 -7.55
C LEU A 174 -1.46 20.64 -7.09
N LEU A 175 -1.61 21.60 -8.01
CA LEU A 175 -2.36 22.86 -7.85
C LEU A 175 -3.76 22.71 -8.41
#